data_AF-H0EAQ5-F1
#
_entry.id   AF-H0EAQ5-F1
#
_cell.length_a   1.000
_cell.length_b   1.000
_cell.length_c   1.000
_cell.angle_alpha   90.00
_cell.angle_beta   90.00
_cell.angle_gamma   90.00
#
_symmetry.space_group_name_H-M   'P 1'
#
loop_
_entity.id
_entity.type
_entity.pdbx_description
1 polymer ?
#
loop_
_entity_poly.entity_id
_entity_poly.type
_entity_poly.pdbx_seq_one_letter_code
_entity_poly.pdbx_strand_id
1 'polypeptide(L)'
;MLNLVPDAPYTADEVDAAVRAISDPQRLRRAEQIVTHAVPGLQRIIDGALQDGGWFSQGHEQQVESAAAEPDPEQRTARLHQLLADESRLAMLVGVTVGFELASELARQRTAPSANDPSDEEPRP
;
A
#
# COMPACT_ATOMS: atom_id res chain seq x y z
N MET A 1 14.76 -15.69 -25.01
CA MET A 1 13.75 -16.39 -24.20
C MET A 1 13.77 -15.75 -22.82
N LEU A 2 12.80 -14.88 -22.53
CA LEU A 2 12.69 -14.22 -21.23
C LEU A 2 12.02 -15.20 -20.26
N ASN A 3 12.69 -15.39 -19.12
CA ASN A 3 12.30 -16.26 -18.03
C ASN A 3 10.96 -15.74 -17.46
N LEU A 4 9.85 -16.45 -17.69
CA LEU A 4 8.62 -16.22 -16.94
C LEU A 4 8.93 -16.56 -15.49
N VAL A 5 8.83 -15.58 -14.60
CA VAL A 5 8.84 -15.84 -13.15
C VAL A 5 7.66 -16.78 -12.86
N PRO A 6 7.89 -18.02 -12.37
CA PRO A 6 6.82 -18.88 -11.91
C PRO A 6 6.28 -18.32 -10.58
N ASP A 7 4.97 -18.39 -10.41
CA ASP A 7 4.18 -17.98 -9.23
C ASP A 7 3.94 -16.48 -8.98
N ALA A 8 3.41 -15.76 -9.98
CA ALA A 8 2.52 -14.65 -9.65
C ALA A 8 1.16 -15.24 -9.21
N PRO A 9 0.68 -15.02 -7.96
CA PRO A 9 -0.55 -15.61 -7.45
C PRO A 9 -1.82 -15.12 -8.15
N TYR A 10 -1.70 -14.07 -8.98
CA TYR A 10 -2.77 -13.47 -9.76
C TYR A 10 -2.27 -13.11 -11.16
N THR A 11 -3.14 -13.24 -12.15
CA THR A 11 -2.94 -12.79 -13.53
C THR A 11 -3.24 -11.30 -13.69
N ALA A 12 -2.73 -10.68 -14.76
CA ALA A 12 -3.02 -9.27 -15.06
C ALA A 12 -4.52 -9.00 -15.25
N ASP A 13 -5.25 -9.92 -15.90
CA ASP A 13 -6.70 -9.80 -16.12
C ASP A 13 -7.48 -9.85 -14.80
N GLU A 14 -7.04 -10.66 -13.84
CA GLU A 14 -7.63 -10.72 -12.49
C GLU A 14 -7.40 -9.42 -11.72
N VAL A 15 -6.19 -8.85 -11.84
CA VAL A 15 -5.87 -7.54 -11.25
C VAL A 15 -6.75 -6.45 -11.86
N ASP A 16 -6.87 -6.39 -13.18
CA ASP A 16 -7.70 -5.41 -13.88
C ASP A 16 -9.19 -5.56 -13.52
N ALA A 17 -9.68 -6.80 -13.39
CA ALA A 17 -11.04 -7.08 -12.94
C ALA A 17 -11.25 -6.59 -11.50
N ALA A 18 -10.29 -6.83 -10.61
CA ALA A 18 -10.34 -6.34 -9.23
C ALA A 18 -10.37 -4.80 -9.18
N VAL A 19 -9.52 -4.12 -9.98
CA VAL A 19 -9.48 -2.65 -10.10
C VAL A 19 -10.84 -2.09 -10.52
N ARG A 20 -11.45 -2.65 -11.59
CA ARG A 20 -12.79 -2.26 -12.03
C ARG A 20 -13.81 -2.45 -10.91
N ALA A 21 -13.71 -3.55 -10.19
CA ALA A 21 -14.67 -3.89 -9.16
C ALA A 21 -14.55 -2.98 -7.92
N ILE A 22 -13.35 -2.52 -7.53
CA ILE A 22 -13.15 -1.58 -6.41
C ILE A 22 -13.42 -0.12 -6.78
N SER A 23 -13.47 0.19 -8.08
CA SER A 23 -13.82 1.52 -8.58
C SER A 23 -15.29 1.88 -8.36
N ASP A 24 -16.13 0.93 -7.91
CA ASP A 24 -17.47 1.23 -7.38
C ASP A 24 -17.36 2.11 -6.11
N PRO A 25 -17.86 3.35 -6.14
CA PRO A 25 -17.76 4.28 -5.01
C PRO A 25 -18.38 3.74 -3.71
N GLN A 26 -19.40 2.88 -3.80
CA GLN A 26 -20.00 2.25 -2.61
C GLN A 26 -19.06 1.24 -1.96
N ARG A 27 -18.29 0.50 -2.76
CA ARG A 27 -17.34 -0.51 -2.26
C ARG A 27 -16.14 0.15 -1.61
N LEU A 28 -15.61 1.20 -2.22
CA LEU A 28 -14.50 1.95 -1.66
C LEU A 28 -14.88 2.56 -0.30
N ARG A 29 -16.06 3.19 -0.19
CA ARG A 29 -16.54 3.74 1.09
C ARG A 29 -16.67 2.71 2.20
N ARG A 30 -17.11 1.47 1.90
CA ARG A 30 -17.17 0.40 2.91
C ARG A 30 -15.77 0.00 3.37
N ALA A 31 -14.81 -0.09 2.44
CA ALA A 31 -13.42 -0.38 2.78
C ALA A 31 -12.82 0.74 3.66
N GLU A 32 -13.08 2.01 3.33
CA GLU A 32 -12.65 3.17 4.13
C GLU A 32 -13.19 3.12 5.56
N GLN A 33 -14.48 2.80 5.75
CA GLN A 33 -15.10 2.69 7.08
C GLN A 33 -14.44 1.61 7.95
N ILE A 34 -14.08 0.47 7.34
CA ILE A 34 -13.40 -0.63 8.04
C ILE A 34 -12.01 -0.18 8.50
N VAL A 35 -11.27 0.51 7.64
CA VAL A 35 -9.87 0.89 7.86
C VAL A 35 -9.72 2.14 8.73
N THR A 36 -10.77 2.97 8.85
CA THR A 36 -10.73 4.25 9.59
C THR A 36 -10.12 4.12 10.99
N HIS A 37 -10.46 3.07 11.73
CA HIS A 37 -9.95 2.82 13.09
C HIS A 37 -8.46 2.42 13.11
N ALA A 38 -7.94 1.89 12.00
CA ALA A 38 -6.56 1.44 11.85
C ALA A 38 -5.64 2.53 11.27
N VAL A 39 -6.18 3.67 10.82
CA VAL A 39 -5.41 4.76 10.17
C VAL A 39 -4.18 5.19 10.98
N PRO A 40 -4.23 5.43 12.29
CA PRO A 40 -3.03 5.83 13.06
C PRO A 40 -1.95 4.74 13.12
N GLY A 41 -2.33 3.46 13.03
CA GLY A 41 -1.39 2.35 12.96
C GLY A 41 -0.75 2.26 11.58
N LEU A 42 -1.55 2.40 10.53
CA LEU A 42 -1.08 2.38 9.14
C LEU A 42 -0.17 3.56 8.82
N GLN A 43 -0.47 4.76 9.33
CA GLN A 43 0.40 5.93 9.19
C GLN A 43 1.79 5.67 9.73
N ARG A 44 1.92 5.09 10.93
CA ARG A 44 3.23 4.74 11.51
C ARG A 44 4.03 3.74 10.64
N ILE A 45 3.35 2.77 10.02
CA ILE A 45 3.99 1.80 9.12
C ILE A 45 4.46 2.50 7.84
N ILE A 46 3.61 3.36 7.26
CA ILE A 46 3.94 4.11 6.05
C ILE A 46 5.10 5.07 6.31
N ASP A 47 5.08 5.81 7.41
CA ASP A 47 6.15 6.71 7.82
C ASP A 47 7.48 5.97 7.97
N GLY A 48 7.45 4.80 8.64
CA GLY A 48 8.62 3.92 8.77
C GLY A 48 9.13 3.42 7.41
N ALA A 49 8.24 2.95 6.54
CA ALA A 49 8.61 2.45 5.21
C ALA A 49 9.22 3.55 4.32
N LEU A 50 8.71 4.78 4.40
CA LEU A 50 9.23 5.92 3.66
C LEU A 50 10.59 6.39 4.19
N GLN A 51 10.82 6.31 5.51
CA GLN A 51 12.10 6.60 6.13
C GLN A 51 13.15 5.52 5.80
N ASP A 52 12.83 4.24 6.01
CA ASP A 52 13.74 3.10 5.81
C ASP A 52 14.08 2.87 4.34
N GLY A 53 13.14 3.16 3.43
CA GLY A 53 13.36 3.09 1.99
C GLY A 53 14.25 4.21 1.43
N GLY A 54 14.67 5.17 2.26
CA GLY A 54 15.44 6.34 1.82
C GLY A 54 14.66 7.27 0.88
N TRP A 55 13.33 7.14 0.82
CA TRP A 55 12.47 7.90 -0.09
C TRP A 55 12.45 9.39 0.25
N PHE A 56 12.57 9.73 1.54
CA PHE A 56 12.77 11.10 2.05
C PHE A 56 14.22 11.37 2.47
N SER A 57 15.20 10.70 1.86
CA SER A 57 16.61 10.94 2.16
C SER A 57 17.10 12.33 1.71
N GLN A 58 18.35 12.65 2.02
CA GLN A 58 19.04 13.89 1.61
C GLN A 58 18.91 14.22 0.10
N GLY A 59 18.71 13.21 -0.76
CA GLY A 59 18.48 13.42 -2.18
C GLY A 59 17.13 14.07 -2.52
N HIS A 60 16.10 13.83 -1.71
CA HIS A 60 14.79 14.48 -1.86
C HIS A 60 14.84 15.94 -1.38
N GLU A 61 15.45 16.19 -0.23
CA GLU A 61 15.65 17.56 0.29
C GLU A 61 16.39 18.44 -0.71
N GLN A 62 17.48 17.94 -1.31
CA GLN A 62 18.21 18.66 -2.37
C GLN A 62 17.36 18.94 -3.61
N GLN A 63 16.46 18.03 -3.99
CA GLN A 63 15.56 18.24 -5.13
C GLN A 63 14.52 19.31 -4.84
N VAL A 64 13.96 19.33 -3.62
CA VAL A 64 13.03 20.37 -3.18
C VAL A 64 13.73 21.73 -3.13
N GLU A 65 14.93 21.80 -2.53
CA GLU A 65 15.74 23.01 -2.49
C GLU A 65 16.08 23.51 -3.90
N SER A 66 16.50 22.61 -4.80
CA SER A 66 16.81 22.93 -6.19
C SER A 66 15.59 23.43 -6.97
N ALA A 67 14.41 22.86 -6.74
CA ALA A 67 13.18 23.32 -7.38
C ALA A 67 12.73 24.68 -6.84
N ALA A 68 12.88 24.92 -5.53
CA ALA A 68 12.53 26.19 -4.90
C ALA A 68 13.47 27.33 -5.33
N ALA A 69 14.76 27.03 -5.50
CA ALA A 69 15.78 27.98 -5.92
C ALA A 69 15.74 28.34 -7.42
N GLU A 70 14.91 27.67 -8.23
CA GLU A 70 14.79 27.93 -9.67
C GLU A 70 14.36 29.39 -9.92
N PRO A 71 15.17 30.24 -10.59
CA PRO A 71 14.88 31.66 -10.74
C PRO A 71 13.62 31.94 -11.56
N ASP A 72 13.33 31.14 -12.60
CA ASP A 72 12.16 31.33 -13.45
C ASP A 72 10.88 30.83 -12.75
N PRO A 73 9.87 31.69 -12.51
CA PRO A 73 8.61 31.30 -11.88
C PRO A 73 7.86 30.16 -12.59
N GLU A 74 7.88 30.10 -13.93
CA GLU A 74 7.17 29.06 -14.68
C GLU A 74 7.89 27.72 -14.56
N GLN A 75 9.22 27.72 -14.70
CA GLN A 75 10.03 26.51 -14.53
C GLN A 75 10.00 25.99 -13.09
N ARG A 76 10.03 26.89 -12.09
CA ARG A 76 9.85 26.53 -10.68
C ARG A 76 8.52 25.83 -10.45
N THR A 77 7.44 26.39 -10.97
CA THR A 77 6.09 25.80 -10.84
C THR A 77 6.03 24.43 -11.49
N ALA A 78 6.57 24.28 -12.71
CA ALA A 78 6.62 23.00 -13.41
C ALA A 78 7.43 21.94 -12.62
N ARG A 79 8.59 22.32 -12.05
CA ARG A 79 9.42 21.42 -11.24
C ARG A 79 8.72 21.00 -9.96
N LEU A 80 8.06 21.91 -9.26
CA LEU A 80 7.30 21.57 -8.06
C LEU A 80 6.14 20.63 -8.38
N HIS A 81 5.42 20.85 -9.49
CA HIS A 81 4.38 19.92 -9.94
C HIS A 81 4.92 18.52 -10.24
N GLN A 82 6.10 18.45 -10.87
CA GLN A 82 6.75 17.17 -11.14
C GLN A 82 7.11 16.45 -9.84
N LEU A 83 7.73 17.14 -8.88
CA LEU A 83 8.07 16.56 -7.57
C LEU A 83 6.84 16.03 -6.84
N LEU A 84 5.74 16.79 -6.81
CA LEU A 84 4.48 16.36 -6.19
C LEU A 84 3.87 15.14 -6.91
N ALA A 85 4.00 15.08 -8.25
CA ALA A 85 3.52 13.93 -9.01
C ALA A 85 4.35 12.68 -8.73
N ASP A 86 5.67 12.83 -8.59
CA ASP A 86 6.57 11.73 -8.23
C ASP A 86 6.28 11.24 -6.81
N GLU A 87 6.14 12.14 -5.84
CA GLU A 87 5.79 11.81 -4.46
C GLU A 87 4.42 11.11 -4.37
N SER A 88 3.42 11.60 -5.12
CA SER A 88 2.10 10.97 -5.17
C SER A 88 2.15 9.54 -5.72
N ARG A 89 2.98 9.28 -6.74
CA ARG A 89 3.19 7.94 -7.29
C ARG A 89 3.83 7.01 -6.26
N LEU A 90 4.81 7.51 -5.52
CA LEU A 90 5.48 6.75 -4.46
C LEU A 90 4.54 6.44 -3.30
N ALA A 91 3.80 7.43 -2.81
CA ALA A 91 2.81 7.24 -1.75
C ALA A 91 1.74 6.22 -2.15
N MET A 92 1.28 6.26 -3.41
CA MET A 92 0.34 5.27 -3.95
C MET A 92 0.95 3.86 -3.96
N LEU A 93 2.20 3.71 -4.43
CA LEU A 93 2.90 2.43 -4.43
C LEU A 93 3.00 1.85 -3.01
N VAL A 94 3.48 2.64 -2.05
CA VAL A 94 3.62 2.21 -0.65
C VAL A 94 2.25 1.86 -0.05
N GLY A 95 1.24 2.70 -0.27
CA GLY A 95 -0.12 2.46 0.23
C GLY A 95 -0.71 1.15 -0.32
N VAL A 96 -0.51 0.86 -1.60
CA VAL A 96 -0.95 -0.40 -2.22
C VAL A 96 -0.21 -1.60 -1.63
N THR A 97 1.11 -1.52 -1.46
CA THR A 97 1.91 -2.59 -0.84
C THR A 97 1.45 -2.89 0.58
N VAL A 98 1.26 -1.85 1.42
CA VAL A 98 0.72 -2.01 2.78
C VAL A 98 -0.67 -2.64 2.75
N GLY A 99 -1.52 -2.24 1.79
CA GLY A 99 -2.85 -2.81 1.60
C GLY A 99 -2.82 -4.31 1.26
N PHE A 100 -1.90 -4.73 0.37
CA PHE A 100 -1.71 -6.15 0.03
C PHE A 100 -1.26 -6.98 1.24
N GLU A 101 -0.25 -6.50 1.99
CA GLU A 101 0.23 -7.21 3.17
C GLU A 101 -0.82 -7.29 4.27
N LEU A 102 -1.58 -6.21 4.50
CA LEU A 102 -2.69 -6.21 5.45
C LEU A 102 -3.76 -7.24 5.07
N ALA A 103 -4.15 -7.29 3.78
CA ALA A 103 -5.14 -8.26 3.31
C ALA A 103 -4.64 -9.70 3.46
N SER A 104 -3.37 -9.95 3.14
CA SER A 104 -2.69 -11.24 3.30
C SER A 104 -2.68 -11.69 4.77
N GLU A 105 -2.35 -10.78 5.67
CA GLU A 105 -2.32 -11.05 7.12
C GLU A 105 -3.72 -11.36 7.68
N LEU A 106 -4.74 -10.60 7.29
CA LEU A 106 -6.12 -10.87 7.69
C LEU A 106 -6.63 -12.22 7.16
N ALA A 107 -6.22 -12.63 5.95
CA ALA A 107 -6.57 -13.92 5.39
C ALA A 107 -5.94 -15.07 6.19
N ARG A 108 -4.65 -14.96 6.55
CA ARG A 108 -3.94 -15.92 7.41
C ARG A 108 -4.62 -16.09 8.77
N GLN A 109 -4.97 -14.99 9.43
CA GLN A 109 -5.65 -15.02 10.73
C GLN A 109 -7.02 -15.71 10.67
N ARG A 110 -7.71 -15.63 9.53
CA ARG A 110 -9.01 -16.29 9.32
C ARG A 110 -8.88 -17.79 9.02
N THR A 111 -7.74 -18.24 8.51
CA THR A 111 -7.48 -19.66 8.19
C THR A 111 -6.79 -20.40 9.32
N ALA A 112 -6.20 -19.71 10.29
CA ALA A 112 -5.60 -20.33 11.46
C ALA A 112 -6.67 -21.10 12.27
N PRO A 113 -6.49 -22.41 12.53
CA PRO A 113 -7.41 -23.16 13.37
C PRO A 113 -7.45 -22.51 14.77
N SER A 114 -8.65 -22.23 15.26
CA SER A 114 -8.85 -21.67 16.59
C SER A 114 -8.25 -22.65 17.61
N ALA A 115 -7.17 -22.27 18.29
CA ALA A 115 -6.48 -23.09 19.29
C ALA A 115 -7.30 -23.35 20.57
N ASN A 116 -8.62 -23.14 20.52
CA ASN A 116 -9.56 -23.23 21.63
C ASN A 116 -10.84 -23.98 21.24
N ASP A 117 -10.82 -24.92 20.29
CA ASP A 117 -11.94 -25.83 20.12
C ASP A 117 -11.86 -26.95 21.18
N PRO A 118 -12.68 -26.95 22.25
CA PRO A 118 -12.66 -27.97 23.30
C PRO A 118 -13.48 -29.21 22.93
N SER A 119 -13.86 -29.36 21.66
CA SER A 119 -14.83 -30.38 21.21
C SER A 119 -14.25 -31.80 21.05
N ASP A 120 -12.97 -32.02 21.36
CA ASP A 120 -12.30 -33.33 21.26
C ASP A 120 -12.28 -34.13 22.59
N GLU A 121 -13.03 -33.72 23.61
CA GLU A 121 -13.31 -34.58 24.77
C GLU A 121 -14.49 -35.53 24.48
N GLU A 122 -14.24 -36.52 23.62
CA GLU A 122 -15.12 -37.68 23.45
C GLU A 122 -15.15 -38.46 24.79
N PRO A 123 -16.33 -38.76 25.37
CA PRO A 123 -16.40 -39.60 26.56
C PRO A 123 -16.03 -41.04 26.17
N ARG A 124 -14.88 -41.50 26.65
CA ARG A 124 -14.45 -42.90 26.53
C ARG A 124 -15.45 -43.80 27.29
N PRO A 125 -15.89 -44.94 26.69
CA PRO A 125 -16.96 -45.78 27.24
C PRO A 125 -16.64 -46.43 28.59
#